data_AF-A0A243WHL7-F1
#
_entry.id   AF-A0A243WHL7-F1
#
_cell.length_a   1.000
_cell.length_b   1.000
_cell.length_c   1.000
_cell.angle_alpha   90.00
_cell.angle_beta   90.00
_cell.angle_gamma   90.00
#
_symmetry.space_group_name_H-M   'P 1'
#
loop_
_entity.id
_entity.type
_entity.pdbx_description
1 polymer ?
#
loop_
_entity_poly.entity_id
_entity_poly.type
_entity_poly.pdbx_seq_one_letter_code
_entity_poly.pdbx_strand_id
1 'polypeptide(L)'
;MKNYYHTLELSNFASTADIRRAYRRLVLLTHPDRTPDLAAHERYLAINEAYDVLGHVARRQLYDAQLQALLNPLPLVVAAAPRPAVPPRGHRPPMRVWRRRVVVPADFSHYAGRARRWCRCLLSVPCVLFVDYFLLRHTVQASVVAFYDQYHAVTGIRYLIKTTHGSFVTSTNYPESTDAITIQTSWLFHFVHAAVLPNGKALPVTPDYHSWMAFAGLLALIALAGQWKRLPPNTNINAAIIATMLAIIVLALMLNM
;
A
#
# COMPACT_ATOMS: atom_id res chain seq x y z
N MET A 1 -21.56 -39.29 -31.28
CA MET A 1 -20.55 -38.69 -30.37
C MET A 1 -20.58 -39.49 -29.08
N LYS A 2 -19.43 -39.98 -28.57
CA LYS A 2 -19.38 -40.74 -27.32
C LYS A 2 -19.63 -39.80 -26.13
N ASN A 3 -20.40 -40.24 -25.14
CA ASN A 3 -20.61 -39.47 -23.91
C ASN A 3 -19.51 -39.79 -22.89
N TYR A 4 -18.50 -38.91 -22.79
CA TYR A 4 -17.35 -39.10 -21.91
C TYR A 4 -17.70 -39.06 -20.43
N TYR A 5 -18.77 -38.36 -20.04
CA TYR A 5 -19.26 -38.39 -18.66
C TYR A 5 -19.80 -39.79 -18.31
N HIS A 6 -20.53 -40.41 -19.24
CA HIS A 6 -21.04 -41.77 -19.06
C HIS A 6 -19.92 -42.81 -19.04
N THR A 7 -18.86 -42.63 -19.85
CA THR A 7 -17.66 -43.49 -19.82
C THR A 7 -16.93 -43.45 -18.48
N LEU A 8 -16.98 -42.31 -17.78
CA LEU A 8 -16.45 -42.17 -16.41
C LEU A 8 -17.49 -42.44 -15.32
N GLU A 9 -18.70 -42.91 -15.68
CA GLU A 9 -19.81 -43.18 -14.75
C GLU A 9 -20.22 -41.95 -13.92
N LEU A 10 -20.17 -40.77 -14.54
CA LEU A 10 -20.47 -39.47 -13.91
C LEU A 10 -21.64 -38.77 -14.59
N SER A 11 -22.26 -37.83 -13.87
CA SER A 11 -23.23 -36.91 -14.46
C SER A 11 -22.53 -35.78 -15.22
N ASN A 12 -23.24 -35.17 -16.17
CA ASN A 12 -22.76 -34.01 -16.92
C ASN A 12 -22.48 -32.78 -16.01
N PHE A 13 -22.96 -32.79 -14.76
CA PHE A 13 -22.74 -31.74 -13.77
C PHE A 13 -21.58 -32.04 -12.79
N ALA A 14 -20.82 -33.12 -13.01
CA ALA A 14 -19.74 -33.53 -12.12
C ALA A 14 -18.62 -32.48 -12.01
N SER A 15 -18.08 -32.28 -10.80
CA SER A 15 -16.95 -31.37 -10.58
C SER A 15 -15.65 -31.95 -11.14
N THR A 16 -14.63 -31.11 -11.32
CA THR A 16 -13.29 -31.57 -11.74
C THR A 16 -12.66 -32.52 -10.73
N ALA A 17 -13.00 -32.39 -9.44
CA ALA A 17 -12.56 -33.31 -8.39
C ALA A 17 -13.21 -34.69 -8.55
N ASP A 18 -14.50 -34.74 -8.91
CA ASP A 18 -15.24 -35.99 -9.13
C ASP A 18 -14.72 -36.74 -10.36
N ILE A 19 -14.44 -36.02 -11.45
CA ILE A 19 -13.84 -36.56 -12.69
C ILE A 19 -12.49 -37.23 -12.39
N ARG A 20 -11.62 -36.57 -11.62
CA ARG A 20 -10.32 -37.12 -11.22
C ARG A 20 -10.47 -38.34 -10.31
N ARG A 21 -11.47 -38.34 -9.43
CA ARG A 21 -11.73 -39.46 -8.50
C ARG A 21 -12.26 -40.69 -9.25
N ALA A 22 -13.20 -40.50 -10.16
CA ALA A 22 -13.78 -41.57 -10.98
C ALA A 22 -12.73 -42.20 -11.91
N TYR A 23 -11.91 -41.38 -12.57
CA TYR A 23 -10.81 -41.84 -13.42
C TYR A 23 -9.86 -42.77 -12.66
N ARG A 24 -9.37 -42.34 -11.50
CA ARG A 24 -8.46 -43.17 -10.67
C ARG A 24 -9.09 -44.49 -10.25
N ARG A 25 -10.38 -44.49 -9.89
CA ARG A 25 -11.11 -45.70 -9.51
C ARG A 25 -11.19 -46.67 -10.69
N LEU A 26 -11.60 -46.18 -11.85
CA LEU A 26 -11.85 -47.01 -13.03
C LEU A 26 -10.55 -47.55 -13.64
N VAL A 27 -9.49 -46.75 -13.71
CA VAL A 27 -8.16 -47.21 -14.15
C VAL A 27 -7.63 -48.36 -13.31
N LEU A 28 -7.81 -48.31 -11.98
CA LEU A 28 -7.37 -49.39 -11.09
C LEU A 28 -8.14 -50.70 -11.33
N LEU A 29 -9.40 -50.61 -11.76
CA LEU A 29 -10.26 -51.76 -12.04
C LEU A 29 -10.01 -52.36 -13.44
N THR A 30 -9.58 -51.53 -14.39
CA THR A 30 -9.38 -51.96 -15.80
C THR A 30 -7.91 -52.03 -16.22
N HIS A 31 -6.96 -51.91 -15.29
CA HIS A 31 -5.53 -51.90 -15.62
C HIS A 31 -5.11 -53.23 -16.26
N PRO A 32 -4.39 -53.22 -17.40
CA PRO A 32 -4.02 -54.45 -18.12
C PRO A 32 -3.20 -55.42 -17.26
N ASP A 33 -2.37 -54.90 -16.34
CA ASP A 33 -1.58 -55.74 -15.41
C ASP A 33 -2.43 -56.48 -14.37
N ARG A 34 -3.63 -55.99 -14.03
CA ARG A 34 -4.49 -56.60 -12.98
C ARG A 34 -5.65 -57.39 -13.56
N THR A 35 -6.06 -57.09 -14.79
CA THR A 35 -7.18 -57.76 -15.46
C THR A 35 -6.82 -57.95 -16.93
N PRO A 36 -6.13 -59.05 -17.28
CA PRO A 36 -5.71 -59.34 -18.65
C PRO A 36 -6.91 -59.89 -19.45
N ASP A 37 -7.91 -59.05 -19.68
CA ASP A 37 -9.05 -59.32 -20.55
C ASP A 37 -9.11 -58.26 -21.67
N LEU A 38 -9.47 -58.69 -22.87
CA LEU A 38 -9.52 -57.83 -24.05
C LEU A 38 -10.58 -56.72 -23.87
N ALA A 39 -11.69 -57.05 -23.19
CA ALA A 39 -12.72 -56.08 -22.85
C ALA A 39 -12.26 -55.06 -21.79
N ALA A 40 -11.37 -55.45 -20.86
CA ALA A 40 -10.79 -54.54 -19.87
C ALA A 40 -9.83 -53.55 -20.54
N HIS A 41 -9.06 -54.00 -21.54
CA HIS A 41 -8.18 -53.13 -22.33
C HIS A 41 -8.96 -52.07 -23.13
N GLU A 42 -10.03 -52.46 -23.81
CA GLU A 42 -10.88 -51.51 -24.55
C GLU A 42 -11.53 -50.47 -23.62
N ARG A 43 -12.00 -50.91 -22.44
CA ARG A 43 -12.54 -49.99 -21.42
C ARG A 43 -11.48 -49.04 -20.90
N TYR A 44 -10.27 -49.52 -20.64
CA TYR A 44 -9.14 -48.69 -20.20
C TYR A 44 -8.81 -47.59 -21.22
N LEU A 45 -8.79 -47.93 -22.52
CA LEU A 45 -8.58 -46.95 -23.58
C LEU A 45 -9.71 -45.91 -23.63
N ALA A 46 -10.96 -46.33 -23.50
CA ALA A 46 -12.12 -45.42 -23.47
C ALA A 46 -12.11 -44.49 -22.24
N ILE A 47 -11.68 -44.98 -21.07
CA ILE A 47 -11.56 -44.20 -19.84
C ILE A 47 -10.46 -43.12 -19.98
N ASN A 48 -9.32 -43.47 -20.59
CA ASN A 48 -8.24 -42.51 -20.87
C ASN A 48 -8.69 -41.44 -21.87
N GLU A 49 -9.35 -41.84 -22.98
CA GLU A 49 -9.90 -40.90 -23.96
C GLU A 49 -10.87 -39.90 -23.29
N ALA A 50 -11.74 -40.39 -22.41
CA ALA A 50 -12.68 -39.55 -21.67
C ALA A 50 -11.99 -38.56 -20.71
N TYR A 51 -10.94 -39.01 -20.00
CA TYR A 51 -10.19 -38.15 -19.08
C TYR A 51 -9.33 -37.10 -19.80
N ASP A 52 -8.78 -37.41 -20.98
CA ASP A 52 -8.01 -36.45 -21.77
C ASP A 52 -8.84 -35.25 -22.27
N VAL A 53 -10.15 -35.44 -22.41
CA VAL A 53 -11.10 -34.39 -22.79
C VAL A 53 -11.67 -33.69 -21.56
N LEU A 54 -12.15 -34.44 -20.56
CA LEU A 54 -12.85 -33.89 -19.39
C LEU A 54 -11.92 -33.39 -18.28
N GLY A 55 -10.68 -33.88 -18.22
CA GLY A 55 -9.68 -33.51 -17.21
C GLY A 55 -9.07 -32.13 -17.42
N HIS A 56 -9.09 -31.62 -18.65
CA HIS A 56 -8.60 -30.29 -19.01
C HIS A 56 -9.75 -29.29 -19.17
N VAL A 57 -9.71 -28.19 -18.42
CA VAL A 57 -10.79 -27.18 -18.36
C VAL A 57 -11.18 -26.65 -19.74
N ALA A 58 -10.21 -26.30 -20.58
CA ALA A 58 -10.48 -25.76 -21.92
C ALA A 58 -11.11 -26.79 -22.87
N ARG A 59 -10.65 -28.06 -22.84
CA ARG A 59 -11.19 -29.14 -23.68
C ARG A 59 -12.59 -29.55 -23.22
N ARG A 60 -12.81 -29.57 -21.89
CA ARG A 60 -14.11 -29.82 -21.29
C ARG A 60 -15.13 -28.78 -21.72
N GLN A 61 -14.78 -27.49 -21.70
CA GLN A 61 -15.69 -26.41 -22.13
C GLN A 61 -16.13 -26.57 -23.59
N LEU A 62 -15.20 -26.92 -24.49
CA LEU A 62 -15.53 -27.16 -25.89
C LEU A 62 -16.43 -28.38 -26.07
N TYR A 63 -16.14 -29.45 -25.34
CA TYR A 63 -16.94 -30.66 -25.34
C TYR A 63 -18.37 -30.41 -24.82
N ASP A 64 -18.50 -29.67 -23.71
CA ASP A 64 -19.79 -29.31 -23.11
C ASP A 64 -20.61 -28.44 -24.07
N ALA A 65 -19.99 -27.48 -24.76
CA ALA A 65 -20.65 -26.65 -25.77
C ALA A 65 -21.17 -27.48 -26.96
N GLN A 66 -20.37 -28.43 -27.46
CA GLN A 66 -20.79 -29.34 -28.52
C GLN A 66 -21.91 -30.26 -28.07
N LEU A 67 -21.83 -30.80 -26.85
CA LEU A 67 -22.86 -31.65 -26.27
C LEU A 67 -24.18 -30.88 -26.10
N GLN A 68 -24.11 -29.63 -25.64
CA GLN A 68 -25.29 -28.77 -25.48
C GLN A 68 -25.95 -28.43 -26.84
N ALA A 69 -25.16 -28.19 -27.88
CA ALA A 69 -25.68 -27.95 -29.24
C ALA A 69 -26.38 -29.20 -29.83
N LEU A 70 -25.92 -30.40 -29.48
CA LEU A 70 -26.56 -31.66 -29.89
C LEU A 70 -27.86 -31.94 -29.12
N LEU A 71 -27.90 -31.62 -27.81
CA LEU A 71 -29.06 -31.82 -26.96
C LEU A 71 -30.17 -30.78 -27.20
N ASN A 72 -29.80 -29.60 -27.68
CA ASN A 72 -30.73 -28.51 -27.97
C ASN A 72 -30.58 -28.09 -29.44
N PRO A 73 -31.09 -28.91 -30.39
CA PRO A 73 -31.04 -28.54 -31.79
C PRO A 73 -31.79 -27.22 -31.98
N LEU A 74 -31.14 -26.26 -32.62
CA LEU A 74 -31.79 -25.01 -33.01
C LEU A 74 -33.10 -25.38 -33.74
N PRO A 75 -34.24 -24.71 -33.42
CA PRO A 75 -35.47 -24.99 -34.14
C PRO A 75 -35.21 -24.77 -35.62
N LEU A 76 -35.56 -25.77 -36.44
CA LEU A 76 -35.61 -25.60 -37.89
C LEU A 76 -36.36 -24.29 -38.15
N VAL A 77 -35.77 -23.41 -38.96
CA VAL A 77 -36.38 -22.13 -39.33
C VAL A 77 -37.66 -22.45 -40.12
N VAL A 78 -38.76 -22.68 -39.41
CA VAL A 78 -40.09 -22.64 -39.98
C VAL A 78 -40.30 -21.17 -40.32
N ALA A 79 -40.47 -20.87 -41.60
CA ALA A 79 -40.70 -19.52 -42.10
C ALA A 79 -41.68 -18.80 -41.17
N ALA A 80 -41.17 -17.81 -40.45
CA ALA A 80 -41.93 -17.13 -39.42
C ALA A 80 -43.19 -16.53 -40.06
N ALA A 81 -44.36 -16.85 -39.49
CA ALA A 81 -45.60 -16.20 -39.89
C ALA A 81 -45.41 -14.67 -39.91
N PRO A 82 -46.03 -13.94 -40.85
CA PRO A 82 -45.91 -12.49 -40.91
C PRO A 82 -46.31 -11.91 -39.55
N ARG A 83 -45.37 -11.18 -38.93
CA ARG A 83 -45.60 -10.59 -37.61
C ARG A 83 -46.82 -9.66 -37.70
N PRO A 84 -47.75 -9.69 -36.73
CA PRO A 84 -48.82 -8.70 -36.68
C PRO A 84 -48.22 -7.30 -36.67
N ALA A 85 -48.87 -6.38 -37.39
CA ALA A 85 -48.40 -5.00 -37.53
C ALA A 85 -48.14 -4.40 -36.15
N VAL A 86 -46.94 -3.86 -35.95
CA VAL A 86 -46.58 -3.17 -34.71
C VAL A 86 -47.52 -1.99 -34.56
N PRO A 87 -48.28 -1.86 -33.44
CA PRO A 87 -49.12 -0.70 -33.24
C PRO A 87 -48.25 0.57 -33.25
N PRO A 88 -48.78 1.72 -33.72
CA PRO A 88 -48.02 2.95 -33.75
C PRO A 88 -47.45 3.24 -32.36
N ARG A 89 -46.13 3.46 -32.29
CA ARG A 89 -45.47 3.79 -31.03
C ARG A 89 -46.10 5.08 -30.50
N GLY A 90 -46.90 4.96 -29.44
CA GLY A 90 -47.33 6.11 -28.66
C GLY A 90 -46.13 6.93 -28.21
N HIS A 91 -46.34 8.23 -27.97
CA HIS A 91 -45.31 9.18 -27.58
C HIS A 91 -44.47 8.61 -26.42
N ARG A 92 -43.26 8.13 -26.73
CA ARG A 92 -42.30 7.75 -25.68
C ARG A 92 -41.75 9.05 -25.11
N PRO A 93 -41.88 9.32 -23.80
CA PRO A 93 -41.19 10.46 -23.21
C PRO A 93 -39.70 10.31 -23.52
N PRO A 94 -38.99 11.43 -23.81
CA PRO A 94 -37.56 11.35 -24.09
C PRO A 94 -36.86 10.64 -22.94
N MET A 95 -35.93 9.73 -23.26
CA MET A 95 -35.07 9.11 -22.24
C MET A 95 -34.51 10.22 -21.34
N ARG A 96 -34.64 10.07 -20.01
CA ARG A 96 -33.97 10.94 -19.06
C ARG A 96 -32.47 10.84 -19.33
N VAL A 97 -31.95 11.76 -20.13
CA VAL A 97 -30.51 11.99 -20.22
C VAL A 97 -30.10 12.35 -18.81
N TRP A 98 -29.29 11.52 -18.17
CA TRP A 98 -28.63 11.92 -16.93
C TRP A 98 -27.84 13.17 -17.26
N ARG A 99 -28.40 14.36 -17.01
CA ARG A 99 -27.65 15.61 -17.09
C ARG A 99 -26.46 15.38 -16.17
N ARG A 100 -25.26 15.29 -16.75
CA ARG A 100 -24.02 15.28 -15.99
C ARG A 100 -24.15 16.47 -15.05
N ARG A 101 -24.32 16.19 -13.75
CA ARG A 101 -24.48 17.24 -12.75
C ARG A 101 -23.21 18.07 -12.86
N VAL A 102 -23.34 19.28 -13.39
CA VAL A 102 -22.22 20.21 -13.46
C VAL A 102 -21.93 20.55 -12.00
N VAL A 103 -20.91 19.91 -11.44
CA VAL A 103 -20.43 20.24 -10.10
C VAL A 103 -19.81 21.62 -10.24
N VAL A 104 -20.54 22.64 -9.81
CA VAL A 104 -20.00 23.99 -9.72
C VAL A 104 -18.90 23.94 -8.66
N PRO A 105 -17.63 24.25 -9.00
CA PRO A 105 -16.57 24.25 -8.01
C PRO A 105 -16.91 25.28 -6.93
N ALA A 106 -16.76 24.88 -5.66
CA ALA A 106 -16.98 25.79 -4.55
C ALA A 106 -16.03 26.99 -4.68
N ASP A 107 -16.56 28.21 -4.52
CA ASP A 107 -15.75 29.42 -4.55
C ASP A 107 -15.06 29.61 -3.19
N PHE A 108 -13.73 29.48 -3.20
CA PHE A 108 -12.88 29.65 -2.03
C PHE A 108 -12.11 30.98 -2.02
N SER A 109 -12.40 31.90 -2.94
CA SER A 109 -11.70 33.18 -3.09
C SER A 109 -11.61 33.96 -1.77
N HIS A 110 -12.69 33.95 -0.99
CA HIS A 110 -12.78 34.62 0.32
C HIS A 110 -11.76 34.11 1.36
N TYR A 111 -11.37 32.83 1.32
CA TYR A 111 -10.47 32.25 2.32
C TYR A 111 -8.99 32.36 1.94
N ALA A 112 -8.66 32.56 0.66
CA ALA A 112 -7.27 32.58 0.17
C ALA A 112 -6.40 33.64 0.86
N GLY A 113 -6.96 34.82 1.15
CA GLY A 113 -6.23 35.88 1.88
C GLY A 113 -5.86 35.48 3.31
N ARG A 114 -6.76 34.78 4.01
CA ARG A 114 -6.53 34.26 5.37
C ARG A 114 -5.53 33.11 5.35
N ALA A 115 -5.66 32.19 4.41
CA ALA A 115 -4.74 31.07 4.22
C ALA A 115 -3.29 31.55 4.04
N ARG A 116 -3.07 32.59 3.22
CA ARG A 116 -1.72 33.19 3.07
C ARG A 116 -1.19 33.78 4.36
N ARG A 117 -2.00 34.56 5.10
CA ARG A 117 -1.56 35.11 6.40
C ARG A 117 -1.21 33.99 7.37
N TRP A 118 -1.98 32.92 7.37
CA TRP A 118 -1.74 31.75 8.21
C TRP A 118 -0.44 31.03 7.86
N CYS A 119 -0.19 30.74 6.57
CA CYS A 119 1.11 30.22 6.13
C CYS A 119 2.27 31.12 6.55
N ARG A 120 2.05 32.44 6.64
CA ARG A 120 3.06 33.42 7.04
C ARG A 120 3.39 33.29 8.52
N CYS A 121 2.38 33.08 9.35
CA CYS A 121 2.56 32.75 10.76
C CYS A 121 3.28 31.41 10.93
N LEU A 122 2.92 30.38 10.15
CA LEU A 122 3.55 29.06 10.22
C LEU A 122 5.04 29.07 9.85
N LEU A 123 5.52 30.04 9.06
CA LEU A 123 6.95 30.20 8.76
C LEU A 123 7.79 30.55 10.00
N SER A 124 7.19 31.08 11.06
CA SER A 124 7.91 31.34 12.31
C SER A 124 8.43 30.05 12.96
N VAL A 125 7.70 28.94 12.85
CA VAL A 125 8.05 27.65 13.47
C VAL A 125 9.39 27.11 12.97
N PRO A 126 9.58 26.83 11.66
CA PRO A 126 10.87 26.36 11.17
C PRO A 126 11.95 27.44 11.29
N CYS A 127 11.60 28.73 11.24
CA CYS A 127 12.56 29.81 11.43
C CYS A 127 13.20 29.78 12.83
N VAL A 128 12.39 29.67 13.88
CA VAL A 128 12.88 29.57 15.27
C VAL A 128 13.72 28.30 15.46
N LEU A 129 13.26 27.17 14.92
CA LEU A 129 14.00 25.91 14.99
C LEU A 129 15.37 25.98 14.31
N PHE A 130 15.43 26.56 13.11
CA PHE A 130 16.69 26.70 12.39
C PHE A 130 17.63 27.71 13.05
N VAL A 131 17.10 28.82 13.58
CA VAL A 131 17.92 29.77 14.34
C VAL A 131 18.50 29.11 15.58
N ASP A 132 17.69 28.38 16.34
CA ASP A 132 18.18 27.67 17.53
C ASP A 132 19.24 26.63 17.18
N TYR A 133 18.97 25.79 16.17
CA TYR A 133 19.87 24.70 15.77
C TYR A 133 21.20 25.19 15.18
N PHE A 134 21.16 26.19 14.29
CA PHE A 134 22.36 26.62 13.56
C PHE A 134 23.12 27.75 14.25
N LEU A 135 22.43 28.72 14.88
CA LEU A 135 23.04 29.96 15.36
C LEU A 135 23.23 29.97 16.88
N LEU A 136 22.29 29.42 17.66
CA LEU A 136 22.29 29.53 19.13
C LEU A 136 22.97 28.34 19.80
N ARG A 137 24.27 28.16 19.54
CA ARG A 137 25.06 27.07 20.12
C ARG A 137 25.86 27.54 21.33
N HIS A 138 25.83 26.75 22.39
CA HIS A 138 26.62 26.99 23.60
C HIS A 138 27.19 25.68 24.13
N THR A 139 28.27 25.78 24.91
CA THR A 139 28.96 24.63 25.51
C THR A 139 28.68 24.57 27.00
N VAL A 140 28.25 23.41 27.49
CA VAL A 140 27.90 23.20 28.90
C VAL A 140 28.51 21.88 29.38
N GLN A 141 28.91 21.84 30.65
CA GLN A 141 29.25 20.58 31.31
C GLN A 141 27.97 19.88 31.74
N ALA A 142 27.73 18.69 31.21
CA ALA A 142 26.55 17.89 31.50
C ALA A 142 26.96 16.57 32.16
N SER A 143 26.16 16.13 33.13
CA SER A 143 26.31 14.81 33.71
C SER A 143 25.49 13.79 32.92
N VAL A 144 25.99 12.54 32.87
CA VAL A 144 25.27 11.44 32.24
C VAL A 144 24.22 10.91 33.22
N VAL A 145 22.96 10.98 32.80
CA VAL A 145 21.80 10.58 33.60
C VAL A 145 21.43 9.13 33.34
N ALA A 146 21.49 8.69 32.09
CA ALA A 146 21.18 7.32 31.70
C ALA A 146 21.94 6.91 30.44
N PHE A 147 22.24 5.62 30.37
CA PHE A 147 22.97 4.98 29.28
C PHE A 147 22.21 3.73 28.84
N TYR A 148 21.96 3.60 27.54
CA TYR A 148 21.26 2.44 26.97
C TYR A 148 22.01 1.88 25.77
N ASP A 149 22.23 0.57 25.80
CA ASP A 149 22.78 -0.18 24.66
C ASP A 149 21.66 -0.49 23.67
N GLN A 150 21.81 0.01 22.44
CA GLN A 150 20.91 -0.29 21.33
C GLN A 150 21.64 -1.09 20.25
N TYR A 151 21.25 -2.35 20.09
CA TYR A 151 21.78 -3.18 19.01
C TYR A 151 21.06 -2.87 17.70
N HIS A 152 21.79 -2.37 16.70
CA HIS A 152 21.29 -2.19 15.34
C HIS A 152 21.89 -3.26 14.42
N ALA A 153 21.04 -4.09 13.82
CA ALA A 153 21.46 -5.24 13.00
C ALA A 153 22.36 -4.89 11.80
N VAL A 154 22.32 -3.64 11.31
CA VAL A 154 23.07 -3.17 10.13
C VAL A 154 24.28 -2.30 10.50
N THR A 155 24.19 -1.50 11.57
CA THR A 155 25.24 -0.51 11.91
C THR A 155 26.01 -0.84 13.19
N GLY A 156 25.76 -2.00 13.79
CA GLY A 156 26.39 -2.42 15.05
C GLY A 156 25.72 -1.81 16.28
N ILE A 157 26.44 -1.84 17.40
CA ILE A 157 25.98 -1.32 18.69
C ILE A 157 26.01 0.21 18.64
N ARG A 158 24.90 0.83 19.00
CA ARG A 158 24.77 2.28 19.24
C ARG A 158 24.45 2.50 20.70
N TYR A 159 25.02 3.56 21.26
CA TYR A 159 24.83 3.93 22.65
C TYR A 159 23.98 5.19 22.72
N LEU A 160 22.81 5.10 23.36
CA LEU A 160 21.97 6.25 23.64
C LEU A 160 22.37 6.83 25.00
N ILE A 161 22.91 8.03 24.98
CA ILE A 161 23.38 8.75 26.15
C ILE A 161 22.37 9.87 26.45
N LYS A 162 21.74 9.81 27.62
CA LYS A 162 20.90 10.88 28.14
C LYS A 162 21.72 11.71 29.13
N THR A 163 21.78 13.00 28.88
CA THR A 163 22.48 13.97 29.74
C THR A 163 21.48 14.94 30.36
N THR A 164 21.94 15.73 31.33
CA THR A 164 21.12 16.83 31.91
C THR A 164 20.69 17.88 30.89
N HIS A 165 21.40 18.01 29.76
CA HIS A 165 21.18 19.04 28.75
C HIS A 165 20.88 18.46 27.36
N GLY A 166 20.28 17.27 27.29
CA GLY A 166 19.81 16.66 26.05
C GLY A 166 20.25 15.20 25.87
N SER A 167 19.81 14.57 24.79
CA SER A 167 20.13 13.19 24.45
C SER A 167 20.91 13.12 23.13
N PHE A 168 21.80 12.13 23.02
CA PHE A 168 22.48 11.85 21.77
C PHE A 168 22.88 10.39 21.63
N VAL A 169 23.09 9.97 20.38
CA VAL A 169 23.52 8.63 20.04
C VAL A 169 24.98 8.66 19.60
N THR A 170 25.77 7.68 20.04
CA THR A 170 27.16 7.50 19.61
C THR A 170 27.45 6.06 19.24
N SER A 171 28.36 5.84 18.29
CA SER A 171 28.80 4.50 17.86
C SER A 171 30.04 4.00 18.60
N THR A 172 30.69 4.86 19.39
CA THR A 172 31.88 4.50 20.17
C THR A 172 31.50 4.14 21.59
N ASN A 173 32.15 3.10 22.13
CA ASN A 173 31.95 2.69 23.51
C ASN A 173 32.24 3.86 24.47
N TYR A 174 31.25 4.19 25.31
CA TYR A 174 31.36 5.24 26.30
C TYR A 174 31.95 4.65 27.60
N PRO A 175 33.04 5.20 28.14
CA PRO A 175 33.60 4.72 29.38
C PRO A 175 32.67 5.06 30.54
N GLU A 176 32.06 4.03 31.15
CA GLU A 176 31.08 4.12 32.23
C GLU A 176 31.55 4.94 33.46
N SER A 177 32.85 5.19 33.60
CA SER A 177 33.47 5.88 34.74
C SER A 177 33.54 7.41 34.63
N THR A 178 32.82 8.03 33.69
CA THR A 178 32.94 9.47 33.41
C THR A 178 31.67 10.22 33.78
N ASP A 179 31.70 10.89 34.94
CA ASP A 179 30.52 11.56 35.52
C ASP A 179 30.10 12.86 34.81
N ALA A 180 31.05 13.56 34.18
CA ALA A 180 30.80 14.83 33.51
C ALA A 180 31.43 14.88 32.11
N ILE A 181 30.67 15.34 31.12
CA ILE A 181 31.11 15.53 29.74
C ILE A 181 30.83 16.95 29.30
N THR A 182 31.67 17.47 28.41
CA THR A 182 31.41 18.78 27.80
C THR A 182 30.61 18.56 26.54
N ILE A 183 29.39 19.10 26.48
CA ILE A 183 28.53 19.01 25.31
C ILE A 183 28.25 20.38 24.72
N GLN A 184 28.15 20.43 23.39
CA GLN A 184 27.71 21.60 22.67
C GLN A 184 26.24 21.41 22.31
N THR A 185 25.36 22.23 22.88
CA THR A 185 23.90 22.11 22.74
C THR A 185 23.29 23.39 22.20
N SER A 186 22.11 23.28 21.59
CA SER A 186 21.30 24.44 21.26
C SER A 186 20.64 25.02 22.50
N TRP A 187 20.33 26.31 22.47
CA TRP A 187 19.90 27.04 23.67
C TRP A 187 18.44 26.78 24.04
N LEU A 188 17.56 26.73 23.05
CA LEU A 188 16.11 26.62 23.26
C LEU A 188 15.66 25.15 23.35
N PHE A 189 16.16 24.32 22.43
CA PHE A 189 15.69 22.94 22.26
C PHE A 189 16.71 21.88 22.68
N HIS A 190 17.86 22.28 23.24
CA HIS A 190 18.85 21.37 23.81
C HIS A 190 19.38 20.31 22.83
N PHE A 191 19.44 20.62 21.53
CA PHE A 191 19.96 19.71 20.52
C PHE A 191 21.47 19.54 20.68
N VAL A 192 21.91 18.30 20.94
CA VAL A 192 23.34 17.99 21.09
C VAL A 192 24.01 17.92 19.72
N HIS A 193 25.04 18.73 19.52
CA HIS A 193 25.81 18.83 18.27
C HIS A 193 27.17 18.14 18.35
N ALA A 194 27.82 18.24 19.52
CA ALA A 194 29.12 17.65 19.77
C ALA A 194 29.23 17.30 21.25
N ALA A 195 30.00 16.27 21.54
CA ALA A 195 30.31 15.84 22.90
C ALA A 195 31.81 15.54 23.00
N VAL A 196 32.42 15.95 24.12
CA VAL A 196 33.84 15.78 24.40
C VAL A 196 33.99 15.22 25.81
N LEU A 197 34.77 14.13 25.93
CA LEU A 197 35.12 13.56 27.22
C LEU A 197 36.09 14.47 28.00
N PRO A 198 36.22 14.30 29.33
CA PRO A 198 37.19 15.03 30.14
C PRO A 198 38.64 14.88 29.68
N ASN A 199 38.97 13.77 29.02
CA ASN A 199 40.29 13.54 28.44
C ASN A 199 40.54 14.28 27.10
N GLY A 200 39.59 15.12 26.66
CA GLY A 200 39.67 15.88 25.41
C GLY A 200 39.31 15.08 24.15
N LYS A 201 38.96 13.79 24.28
CA LYS A 201 38.54 12.97 23.14
C LYS A 201 37.12 13.34 22.70
N ALA A 202 36.97 13.69 21.42
CA ALA A 202 35.67 13.93 20.82
C ALA A 202 34.88 12.62 20.66
N LEU A 203 33.60 12.65 21.03
CA LEU A 203 32.64 11.59 20.76
C LEU A 203 31.94 11.87 19.42
N PRO A 204 31.89 10.90 18.50
CA PRO A 204 31.05 11.02 17.32
C PRO A 204 29.60 11.05 17.78
N VAL A 205 28.98 12.23 17.65
CA VAL A 205 27.56 12.43 17.88
C VAL A 205 26.83 12.16 16.58
N THR A 206 26.03 11.10 16.55
CA THR A 206 25.05 10.91 15.48
C THR A 206 23.76 11.61 15.91
N PRO A 207 23.35 12.69 15.22
CA PRO A 207 22.11 13.35 15.56
C PRO A 207 20.93 12.42 15.25
N ASP A 208 20.12 12.09 16.25
CA ASP A 208 18.87 11.33 16.05
C ASP A 208 17.72 12.22 15.53
N TYR A 209 18.07 13.47 15.22
CA TYR A 209 17.23 14.60 14.86
C TYR A 209 16.79 14.62 13.37
N HIS A 210 17.22 13.64 12.55
CA HIS A 210 17.07 13.68 11.09
C HIS A 210 15.61 13.84 10.63
N SER A 211 14.67 13.20 11.33
CA SER A 211 13.26 13.20 10.93
C SER A 211 12.65 14.60 11.04
N TRP A 212 12.80 15.28 12.18
CA TRP A 212 12.14 16.57 12.38
C TRP A 212 12.73 17.68 11.51
N MET A 213 14.04 17.67 11.23
CA MET A 213 14.67 18.67 10.36
C MET A 213 14.12 18.59 8.94
N ALA A 214 13.88 17.37 8.42
CA ALA A 214 13.27 17.17 7.12
C ALA A 214 11.84 17.71 7.07
N PHE A 215 11.03 17.45 8.11
CA PHE A 215 9.67 17.98 8.18
C PHE A 215 9.63 19.51 8.39
N ALA A 216 10.55 20.08 9.16
CA ALA A 216 10.69 21.52 9.33
C ALA A 216 11.09 22.21 8.00
N GLY A 217 11.99 21.60 7.23
CA GLY A 217 12.35 22.06 5.89
C GLY A 217 11.16 22.00 4.93
N LEU A 218 10.44 20.88 4.90
CA LEU A 218 9.24 20.73 4.07
C LEU A 218 8.14 21.73 4.47
N LEU A 219 7.94 21.95 5.77
CA LEU A 219 7.04 22.97 6.31
C LEU A 219 7.41 24.36 5.77
N ALA A 220 8.68 24.73 5.84
CA ALA A 220 9.16 26.02 5.33
C ALA A 220 8.89 26.18 3.83
N LEU A 221 9.19 25.15 3.02
CA LEU A 221 8.96 25.16 1.58
C LEU A 221 7.48 25.32 1.23
N ILE A 222 6.59 24.54 1.86
CA ILE A 222 5.15 24.58 1.57
C ILE A 222 4.55 25.89 2.06
N ALA A 223 4.95 26.38 3.23
CA ALA A 223 4.47 27.65 3.76
C ALA A 223 4.94 28.86 2.92
N LEU A 224 6.17 28.81 2.36
CA LEU A 224 6.66 29.80 1.39
C LEU A 224 5.90 29.72 0.06
N ALA A 225 5.72 28.52 -0.50
CA ALA A 225 4.96 28.31 -1.73
C ALA A 225 3.52 28.82 -1.57
N GLY A 226 2.90 28.57 -0.41
CA GLY A 226 1.57 29.04 -0.06
C GLY A 226 1.43 30.56 0.03
N GLN A 227 2.50 31.35 0.02
CA GLN A 227 2.43 32.82 -0.07
C GLN A 227 2.22 33.34 -1.49
N TRP A 228 2.42 32.49 -2.50
CA TRP A 228 2.52 32.94 -3.88
C TRP A 228 1.17 33.44 -4.41
N LYS A 229 1.05 34.75 -4.62
CA LYS A 229 -0.23 35.40 -4.99
C LYS A 229 -0.83 34.90 -6.31
N ARG A 230 -0.01 34.39 -7.23
CA ARG A 230 -0.46 33.84 -8.53
C ARG A 230 -1.10 32.45 -8.43
N LEU A 231 -1.01 31.78 -7.29
CA LEU A 231 -1.65 30.46 -7.11
C LEU A 231 -3.17 30.61 -6.99
N PRO A 232 -3.93 29.65 -7.52
CA PRO A 232 -5.38 29.68 -7.40
C PRO A 232 -5.82 29.54 -5.93
N PRO A 233 -7.01 30.06 -5.56
CA PRO A 233 -7.48 30.10 -4.17
C PRO A 233 -7.46 28.76 -3.44
N ASN A 234 -7.87 27.69 -4.13
CA ASN A 234 -7.87 26.32 -3.64
C ASN A 234 -6.44 25.84 -3.27
N THR A 235 -5.44 26.12 -4.10
CA THR A 235 -4.06 25.72 -3.83
C THR A 235 -3.48 26.45 -2.61
N ASN A 236 -3.80 27.74 -2.42
CA ASN A 236 -3.36 28.48 -1.23
C ASN A 236 -3.93 27.87 0.06
N ILE A 237 -5.18 27.41 0.03
CA ILE A 237 -5.83 26.78 1.17
C ILE A 237 -5.25 25.39 1.43
N ASN A 238 -5.06 24.60 0.38
CA ASN A 238 -4.43 23.28 0.50
C ASN A 238 -3.01 23.40 1.07
N ALA A 239 -2.23 24.38 0.62
CA ALA A 239 -0.91 24.66 1.17
C ALA A 239 -0.97 25.01 2.67
N ALA A 240 -1.96 25.80 3.09
CA ALA A 240 -2.16 26.12 4.51
C ALA A 240 -2.52 24.89 5.34
N ILE A 241 -3.40 24.00 4.84
CA ILE A 241 -3.76 22.76 5.51
C ILE A 241 -2.55 21.83 5.63
N ILE A 242 -1.81 21.63 4.54
CA ILE A 242 -0.61 20.76 4.56
C ILE A 242 0.45 21.35 5.51
N ALA A 243 0.68 22.66 5.47
CA ALA A 243 1.59 23.33 6.40
C ALA A 243 1.14 23.16 7.86
N THR A 244 -0.16 23.23 8.18
CA THR A 244 -0.62 22.94 9.55
C THR A 244 -0.34 21.52 9.98
N MET A 245 -0.60 20.53 9.13
CA MET A 245 -0.32 19.13 9.46
C MET A 245 1.18 18.91 9.70
N LEU A 246 2.03 19.50 8.87
CA LEU A 246 3.48 19.42 9.05
C LEU A 246 3.95 20.09 10.33
N ALA A 247 3.40 21.25 10.69
CA ALA A 247 3.72 21.91 11.96
C ALA A 247 3.35 21.04 13.18
N ILE A 248 2.20 20.34 13.12
CA ILE A 248 1.79 19.39 14.17
C ILE A 248 2.75 18.20 14.22
N ILE A 249 3.15 17.65 13.07
CA ILE A 249 4.12 16.55 13.00
C ILE A 249 5.47 16.96 13.60
N VAL A 250 5.98 18.15 13.23
CA VAL A 250 7.23 18.68 13.78
C VAL A 250 7.12 18.82 15.29
N LEU A 251 6.03 19.39 15.81
CA LEU A 251 5.81 19.52 17.26
C LEU A 251 5.74 18.16 17.96
N ALA A 252 5.03 17.19 17.37
CA ALA A 252 4.93 15.84 17.94
C ALA A 252 6.28 15.12 17.98
N LEU A 253 7.09 15.27 16.93
CA LEU A 253 8.45 14.72 16.91
C LEU A 253 9.35 15.38 17.95
N MET A 254 9.25 16.71 18.12
CA MET A 254 9.96 17.45 19.15
C MET A 254 9.64 16.99 20.57
N LEU A 255 8.37 16.68 20.86
CA LEU A 255 7.94 16.21 22.18
C LEU A 255 8.41 14.80 22.51
N ASN A 256 8.86 14.03 21.51
CA ASN A 256 9.25 12.64 21.66
C ASN A 256 10.78 12.44 21.68
N MET A 257 11.56 13.52 21.82
CA MET A 257 13.03 13.54 21.89
C MET A 257 13.51 13.69 23.32
#